data_AF-A0AAE7J5L0-F1
#
_entry.id   AF-A0AAE7J5L0-F1
#
_cell.length_a   1.000
_cell.length_b   1.000
_cell.length_c   1.000
_cell.angle_alpha   90.00
_cell.angle_beta   90.00
_cell.angle_gamma   90.00
#
_symmetry.space_group_name_H-M   'P 1'
#
loop_
_entity.id
_entity.type
_entity.pdbx_description
1 polymer ?
#
loop_
_entity_poly.entity_id
_entity_poly.type
_entity_poly.pdbx_seq_one_letter_code
_entity_poly.pdbx_strand_id
1 'polypeptide(L)' 'MDALRHQVSGPLAERCGVEVRVLTAEVHGHEVRGLAFSPGRILRYVLDAQTDRLRTSVMLRLARSSRQPAA' A
#
# COMPACT_ATOMS: atom_id res chain seq x y z
N MET A 1 10.96 -0.51 11.91
CA MET A 1 9.85 -0.11 11.01
C MET A 1 10.37 0.31 9.64
N ASP A 2 11.46 1.08 9.58
CA ASP A 2 12.01 1.60 8.31
C ASP A 2 12.56 0.53 7.36
N ALA A 3 13.21 -0.52 7.86
CA ALA A 3 13.72 -1.61 7.01
C ALA A 3 12.60 -2.37 6.28
N LEU A 4 11.52 -2.72 6.98
CA LEU A 4 10.36 -3.38 6.39
C LEU A 4 9.66 -2.48 5.38
N ARG A 5 9.52 -1.18 5.72
CA ARG A 5 8.97 -0.19 4.81
C ARG A 5 9.81 -0.09 3.53
N HIS A 6 11.14 -0.10 3.63
CA HIS A 6 12.03 -0.07 2.48
C HIS A 6 11.85 -1.31 1.59
N GLN A 7 11.80 -2.50 2.20
CA GLN A 7 11.60 -3.77 1.49
C GLN A 7 10.31 -3.78 0.65
N VAL A 8 9.20 -3.25 1.17
CA VAL A 8 7.91 -3.29 0.45
C VAL A 8 7.69 -2.12 -0.50
N SER A 9 8.44 -1.02 -0.35
CA SER A 9 8.17 0.23 -1.10
C SER A 9 8.41 0.08 -2.60
N GLY A 10 9.47 -0.63 -3.01
CA GLY A 10 9.77 -0.90 -4.43
C GLY A 10 8.65 -1.69 -5.12
N PRO A 11 8.34 -2.91 -4.64
CA PRO A 11 7.25 -3.72 -5.22
C PRO A 11 5.91 -3.00 -5.24
N LEU A 12 5.59 -2.22 -4.19
CA LEU A 12 4.36 -1.42 -4.17
C LEU A 12 4.38 -0.32 -5.24
N ALA A 13 5.50 0.38 -5.43
CA ALA A 13 5.63 1.43 -6.42
C ALA A 13 5.49 0.87 -7.85
N GLU A 14 6.09 -0.29 -8.13
CA GLU A 14 5.94 -0.99 -9.41
C GLU A 14 4.48 -1.37 -9.70
N ARG A 15 3.74 -1.85 -8.68
CA ARG A 15 2.36 -2.32 -8.88
C ARG A 15 1.30 -1.21 -8.82
N CYS A 16 1.51 -0.17 -8.02
CA CYS A 16 0.49 0.82 -7.68
C CYS A 16 0.86 2.26 -8.04
N GLY A 17 2.05 2.49 -8.60
CA GLY A 17 2.60 3.80 -8.95
C GLY A 17 3.42 4.44 -7.83
N VAL A 18 4.31 5.36 -8.21
CA VAL A 18 5.28 6.02 -7.31
C VAL A 18 4.67 6.85 -6.17
N GLU A 19 3.38 7.17 -6.27
CA GLU A 19 2.63 7.90 -5.24
C GLU A 19 2.14 7.01 -4.10
N VAL A 20 2.32 5.68 -4.20
CA VAL A 20 1.95 4.76 -3.13
C VAL A 20 2.80 5.02 -1.88
N ARG A 21 2.17 4.93 -0.70
CA ARG A 21 2.81 5.14 0.60
C ARG A 21 2.39 4.03 1.56
N VAL A 22 3.37 3.34 2.14
CA VAL A 22 3.15 2.34 3.19
C VAL A 22 2.60 3.02 4.44
N LEU A 23 1.48 2.54 4.96
CA LEU A 23 0.88 3.04 6.21
C LEU A 23 1.28 2.16 7.40
N THR A 24 1.23 0.85 7.22
CA THR A 24 1.64 -0.14 8.22
C THR A 24 2.49 -1.22 7.57
N ALA A 25 3.35 -1.88 8.35
CA ALA A 25 4.16 -3.01 7.91
C ALA A 25 4.44 -3.93 9.10
N GLU A 26 4.09 -5.20 8.96
CA GLU A 26 4.23 -6.23 9.98
C GLU A 26 4.74 -7.53 9.36
N VAL A 27 5.55 -8.29 10.10
CA VAL A 27 6.03 -9.61 9.67
C VAL A 27 5.12 -10.70 10.22
N HIS A 28 4.68 -11.59 9.33
CA HIS A 28 3.82 -12.73 9.60
C HIS A 28 4.44 -13.97 8.96
N GLY A 29 5.34 -14.64 9.68
CA GLY A 29 6.15 -15.73 9.11
C GLY A 29 7.07 -15.23 8.01
N HIS A 30 6.93 -15.76 6.79
CA HIS A 30 7.68 -15.33 5.61
C HIS A 30 6.99 -14.18 4.85
N GLU A 31 5.85 -13.69 5.32
CA GLU A 31 5.12 -12.61 4.67
C GLU A 31 5.32 -11.28 5.39
N VAL A 32 5.47 -10.20 4.63
CA VAL A 32 5.30 -8.84 5.11
C VAL A 32 3.90 -8.36 4.72
N ARG A 33 3.10 -7.98 5.71
CA ARG A 33 1.71 -7.57 5.53
C ARG A 33 1.52 -6.13 5.97
N GLY A 34 0.56 -5.44 5.38
CA GLY A 34 0.20 -4.12 5.85
C GLY A 34 -0.80 -3.40 4.97
N LEU A 35 -0.96 -2.11 5.26
CA LEU A 35 -1.79 -1.19 4.49
C LEU A 35 -0.92 -0.19 3.74
N ALA A 36 -1.36 0.20 2.56
CA ALA A 36 -0.77 1.27 1.77
C ALA A 36 -1.84 2.24 1.26
N PHE A 37 -1.53 3.52 1.26
CA PHE A 37 -2.29 4.53 0.55
C PHE A 37 -1.79 4.60 -0.90
N SER A 38 -2.71 4.65 -1.85
CA SER A 38 -2.48 4.97 -3.27
C SER A 38 -3.53 6.02 -3.65
N PRO A 39 -3.29 6.92 -4.61
CA PRO A 39 -4.23 8.00 -4.93
C PRO A 39 -5.69 7.52 -5.00
N GLY A 40 -6.51 8.03 -4.09
CA GLY A 40 -7.95 7.71 -3.99
C GLY A 40 -8.31 6.37 -3.36
N ARG A 41 -7.38 5.61 -2.75
CA ARG A 41 -7.69 4.30 -2.14
C ARG A 41 -6.71 3.84 -1.06
N ILE A 42 -7.21 3.00 -0.15
CA ILE A 42 -6.41 2.20 0.77
C ILE A 42 -6.35 0.77 0.26
N LEU A 43 -5.15 0.21 0.23
CA LEU A 43 -4.85 -1.14 -0.18
C LEU A 43 -4.36 -1.94 1.02
N ARG A 44 -4.77 -3.20 1.13
CA ARG A 44 -4.03 -4.21 1.87
C ARG A 44 -3.00 -4.82 0.93
N TYR A 45 -1.79 -5.03 1.42
CA TYR A 45 -0.74 -5.74 0.70
C TYR A 45 -0.21 -6.93 1.51
N VAL A 46 0.27 -7.93 0.76
CA VAL A 46 1.01 -9.08 1.28
C VAL A 46 2.18 -9.32 0.34
N LEU A 47 3.40 -9.14 0.83
CA LEU A 47 4.63 -9.48 0.13
C LEU A 47 5.14 -10.79 0.73
N ASP A 48 5.25 -11.83 -0.09
CA ASP A 48 5.95 -13.06 0.27
C ASP A 48 7.46 -12.83 0.08
N ALA A 49 8.24 -12.88 1.17
CA ALA A 49 9.67 -12.61 1.14
C ALA A 49 10.50 -13.75 0.51
N GLN A 50 9.94 -14.94 0.34
CA GLN A 50 10.63 -16.07 -0.31
C GLN A 50 10.45 -16.04 -1.83
N THR A 51 9.28 -15.63 -2.30
CA THR A 51 8.95 -15.60 -3.73
C THR A 51 8.97 -14.21 -4.35
N ASP A 52 9.23 -13.18 -3.53
CA ASP A 52 9.11 -11.75 -3.85
C ASP A 52 7.75 -11.38 -4.47
N ARG A 53 6.72 -12.17 -4.16
CA ARG A 53 5.41 -12.01 -4.79
C ARG A 53 4.55 -11.04 -4.01
N LEU A 54 4.24 -9.91 -4.63
CA LEU A 54 3.31 -8.93 -4.08
C LEU A 54 1.86 -9.22 -4.49
N ARG A 55 0.97 -9.33 -3.49
CA ARG A 55 -0.49 -9.34 -3.66
C ARG A 55 -1.08 -8.08 -3.04
N THR A 56 -2.05 -7.47 -3.73
CA THR A 56 -2.77 -6.30 -3.24
C THR A 56 -4.28 -6.49 -3.36
N SER A 57 -5.03 -5.97 -2.39
CA SER A 57 -6.49 -5.89 -2.44
C SER A 57 -6.97 -4.53 -1.98
N VAL A 58 -7.88 -3.91 -2.72
CA VAL A 58 -8.48 -2.62 -2.32
C VAL A 58 -9.35 -2.85 -1.10
N MET A 59 -9.08 -2.11 -0.02
CA MET A 59 -9.87 -2.16 1.21
C MET A 59 -10.91 -1.04 1.22
N LEU A 60 -10.51 0.17 0.82
CA LEU A 60 -11.36 1.35 0.83
C LEU A 60 -11.05 2.19 -0.40
N ARG A 61 -12.08 2.77 -1.03
CA ARG A 61 -11.94 3.84 -2.02
C ARG A 61 -12.34 5.14 -1.37
N LEU A 62 -11.47 6.14 -1.43
CA LEU A 62 -11.79 7.47 -0.94
C LEU A 62 -12.81 8.08 -1.89
N ALA A 63 -13.91 8.59 -1.31
CA ALA A 63 -14.89 9.34 -2.06
C ALA A 63 -14.18 10.54 -2.72
N ARG A 64 -14.47 10.80 -3.98
CA ARG A 64 -14.07 12.07 -4.60
C ARG A 64 -14.88 13.16 -3.91
N SER A 65 -14.18 14.17 -3.38
CA SER A 65 -14.87 15.36 -2.89
C SER A 65 -15.60 15.99 -4.07
N SER A 66 -16.94 16.02 -4.00
CA SER A 66 -17.79 16.80 -4.91
C SER A 66 -18.00 18.22 -4.40
N ARG A 67 -17.29 18.64 -3.34
CA ARG A 67 -17.45 19.98 -2.77
C ARG A 67 -17.08 21.01 -3.83
N GLN A 68 -18.07 21.81 -4.23
CA GLN A 68 -17.81 23.05 -4.92
C GLN A 68 -17.14 24.03 -3.94
N PRO A 69 -16.15 24.82 -4.40
CA PRO A 69 -15.61 25.89 -3.59
C PRO A 69 -16.75 26.78 -3.09
N ALA A 70 -16.71 27.14 -1.80
CA ALA A 70 -17.58 28.20 -1.32
C ALA A 70 -17.16 29.50 -2.02
N ALA A 71 -18.14 30.17 -2.62
CA ALA A 71 -17.96 31.43 -3.36
C ALA A 71 -17.49 32.56 -2.44
#